data_AF-A0A2V7XNM6-F1
#
_entry.id   AF-A0A2V7XNM6-F1
#
_cell.length_a   1.000
_cell.length_b   1.000
_cell.length_c   1.000
_cell.angle_alpha   90.00
_cell.angle_beta   90.00
_cell.angle_gamma   90.00
#
_symmetry.space_group_name_H-M   'P 1'
#
loop_
_entity.id
_entity.type
_entity.pdbx_description
1 polymer ?
#
loop_
_entity_poly.entity_id
_entity_poly.type
_entity_poly.pdbx_seq_one_letter_code
_entity_poly.pdbx_strand_id
1 'polypeptide(L)'
;MKLVLFDIDGTLITDGGASRDAFATAMLDVFEYNGVLRRYDFSGRTDPQIAHMVLQDAGWSEHDIDARMPRLWERYIAELEQHERSRVRELPGVRALLDALRDEVTLGLLTGNIERGARLKL
;
A
#
# COMPACT_ATOMS: atom_id res chain seq x y z
N MET A 1 -28.25 9.99 6.48
CA MET A 1 -26.83 10.32 6.22
C MET A 1 -26.19 9.10 5.59
N LYS A 2 -25.51 9.24 4.45
CA LYS A 2 -24.83 8.13 3.76
C LYS A 2 -23.32 8.28 3.97
N LEU A 3 -22.63 7.14 4.13
CA LEU A 3 -21.18 7.04 4.19
C LEU A 3 -20.70 6.36 2.91
N VAL A 4 -19.73 6.95 2.23
CA VAL A 4 -19.06 6.37 1.06
C VAL A 4 -17.58 6.22 1.36
N LEU A 5 -17.07 5.01 1.20
CA LEU A 5 -15.69 4.65 1.49
C LEU A 5 -14.96 4.30 0.18
N PHE A 6 -13.80 4.90 -0.02
CA PHE A 6 -12.95 4.69 -1.20
C PHE A 6 -11.69 3.92 -0.82
N ASP A 7 -11.33 2.94 -1.65
CA ASP A 7 -9.97 2.44 -1.69
C ASP A 7 -9.04 3.44 -2.42
N ILE A 8 -7.72 3.26 -2.34
CA ILE A 8 -6.72 4.17 -2.92
C ILE A 8 -6.18 3.62 -4.25
N ASP A 9 -5.45 2.50 -4.20
CA ASP A 9 -4.68 2.00 -5.33
C ASP A 9 -5.58 1.37 -6.39
N GLY A 10 -5.52 1.90 -7.61
CA GLY A 10 -6.41 1.45 -8.69
C GLY A 10 -7.85 1.95 -8.56
N THR A 11 -8.16 2.76 -7.54
CA THR A 11 -9.47 3.37 -7.31
C THR A 11 -9.40 4.91 -7.41
N LEU A 12 -8.58 5.56 -6.59
CA LEU A 12 -8.38 7.01 -6.62
C LEU A 12 -7.15 7.41 -7.43
N ILE A 13 -6.08 6.62 -7.33
CA ILE A 13 -4.78 6.93 -7.93
C ILE A 13 -4.09 5.66 -8.44
N THR A 14 -3.03 5.86 -9.21
CA THR A 14 -1.99 4.86 -9.46
C THR A 14 -0.63 5.47 -9.16
N ASP A 15 0.27 4.71 -8.54
CA ASP A 15 1.63 5.13 -8.22
C ASP A 15 2.69 4.59 -9.20
N GLY A 16 2.24 4.01 -10.32
CA GLY A 16 3.11 3.40 -11.31
C GLY A 16 3.99 2.27 -10.77
N GLY A 17 3.62 1.62 -9.65
CA GLY A 17 4.36 0.55 -9.01
C GLY A 17 5.35 0.99 -7.92
N ALA A 18 5.39 2.28 -7.57
CA ALA A 18 6.33 2.82 -6.57
C ALA A 18 6.24 2.09 -5.22
N SER A 19 5.03 1.82 -4.73
CA SER A 19 4.83 1.09 -3.47
C SER A 19 5.36 -0.34 -3.55
N ARG A 20 5.21 -0.99 -4.70
CA ARG A 20 5.73 -2.35 -4.88
C ARG A 20 7.26 -2.38 -4.93
N ASP A 21 7.86 -1.36 -5.53
CA ASP A 21 9.33 -1.20 -5.57
C ASP A 21 9.90 -0.89 -4.16
N ALA A 22 9.26 0.02 -3.43
CA ALA A 22 9.60 0.34 -2.03
C ALA A 22 9.43 -0.88 -1.12
N PHE A 23 8.35 -1.65 -1.29
CA PHE A 23 8.10 -2.86 -0.52
C PHE A 23 9.13 -3.95 -0.83
N ALA A 24 9.52 -4.13 -2.10
CA ALA A 24 10.59 -5.05 -2.48
C ALA A 24 11.92 -4.71 -1.79
N THR A 25 12.28 -3.43 -1.76
CA THR A 25 13.51 -2.95 -1.11
C THR A 25 13.47 -3.20 0.39
N ALA A 26 12.34 -2.90 1.04
CA ALA A 26 12.19 -3.15 2.47
C ALA A 26 12.24 -4.65 2.83
N MET A 27 11.64 -5.50 2.00
CA MET A 27 11.68 -6.96 2.18
C MET A 27 13.11 -7.50 2.04
N LEU A 28 13.88 -6.99 1.08
CA LEU A 28 15.29 -7.33 0.92
C LEU A 28 16.11 -6.90 2.16
N ASP A 29 15.93 -5.68 2.64
CA ASP A 29 16.76 -5.13 3.71
C ASP A 29 16.46 -5.70 5.10
N VAL A 30 15.22 -6.16 5.34
CA VAL A 30 14.77 -6.64 6.66
C VAL A 30 14.75 -8.17 6.75
N PHE A 31 14.40 -8.85 5.66
CA PHE A 31 14.23 -10.30 5.61
C PHE A 31 15.16 -10.99 4.62
N GLU A 32 16.10 -10.25 3.99
CA GLU A 32 16.97 -10.79 2.92
C GLU A 32 16.16 -11.43 1.77
N TYR A 33 14.88 -11.06 1.65
CA TYR A 33 13.97 -11.62 0.67
C TYR A 33 14.21 -10.95 -0.68
N ASN A 34 14.71 -11.72 -1.64
CA ASN A 34 15.02 -11.26 -3.00
C ASN A 34 14.08 -11.87 -4.07
N GLY A 35 12.92 -12.39 -3.64
CA GLY A 35 11.96 -13.03 -4.54
C GLY A 35 11.14 -12.05 -5.39
N VAL A 36 10.45 -12.58 -6.40
CA VAL A 36 9.70 -11.78 -7.37
C VAL A 36 8.30 -11.45 -6.83
N LEU A 37 8.13 -10.26 -6.25
CA LEU A 37 6.83 -9.83 -5.69
C LEU A 37 5.68 -9.80 -6.72
N ARG A 38 5.98 -9.65 -8.01
CA ARG A 38 4.96 -9.65 -9.08
C ARG A 38 4.23 -10.99 -9.24
N ARG A 39 4.76 -12.09 -8.67
CA ARG A 39 4.09 -13.41 -8.69
C ARG A 39 2.89 -13.47 -7.77
N TYR A 40 2.79 -12.56 -6.80
CA TYR A 40 1.71 -12.51 -5.84
C TYR A 40 0.64 -11.53 -6.27
N ASP A 41 -0.60 -11.96 -6.10
CA ASP A 41 -1.76 -11.09 -6.16
C ASP A 41 -1.88 -10.31 -4.84
N PHE A 42 -1.83 -8.99 -4.92
CA PHE A 42 -1.98 -8.09 -3.77
C PHE A 42 -3.40 -7.52 -3.68
N SER A 43 -4.24 -7.74 -4.71
CA SER A 43 -5.56 -7.12 -4.79
C SER A 43 -6.46 -7.55 -3.63
N GLY A 44 -7.15 -6.59 -3.03
CA GLY A 44 -8.07 -6.80 -1.91
C GLY A 44 -7.41 -7.24 -0.59
N ARG A 45 -6.08 -7.26 -0.48
CA ARG A 45 -5.35 -7.63 0.73
C ARG A 45 -4.80 -6.39 1.43
N THR A 46 -4.65 -6.47 2.74
CA THR A 46 -3.93 -5.46 3.53
C THR A 46 -2.42 -5.63 3.40
N ASP A 47 -1.65 -4.57 3.59
CA ASP A 47 -0.18 -4.62 3.56
C ASP A 47 0.38 -5.70 4.51
N PRO A 48 -0.09 -5.85 5.78
CA PRO A 48 0.35 -6.94 6.65
C PRO A 48 0.00 -8.33 6.11
N GLN A 49 -1.21 -8.53 5.59
CA GLN A 49 -1.59 -9.81 4.98
C GLN A 49 -0.68 -10.16 3.79
N ILE A 50 -0.29 -9.16 3.00
CA ILE A 50 0.66 -9.33 1.91
C ILE A 50 2.04 -9.73 2.44
N ALA A 51 2.56 -9.02 3.45
CA ALA A 51 3.84 -9.35 4.06
C ALA A 51 3.88 -10.77 4.62
N HIS A 52 2.86 -11.17 5.39
CA HIS A 52 2.73 -12.54 5.89
C HIS A 52 2.68 -13.57 4.77
N MET A 53 1.81 -13.37 3.78
CA MET A 53 1.66 -14.29 2.65
C MET A 53 2.98 -14.51 1.91
N VAL A 54 3.72 -13.43 1.63
CA VAL A 54 4.99 -13.51 0.89
C VAL A 54 6.08 -14.18 1.74
N LEU A 55 6.22 -13.78 3.01
CA LEU A 55 7.29 -14.26 3.87
C LEU A 55 7.07 -15.71 4.33
N GLN A 56 5.82 -16.11 4.59
CA GLN A 56 5.48 -17.49 4.92
C GLN A 56 5.74 -18.43 3.73
N ASP A 57 5.39 -18.00 2.51
CA ASP A 57 5.72 -18.73 1.28
C ASP A 57 7.25 -18.82 1.06
N ALA A 58 8.01 -17.88 1.61
CA ALA A 58 9.47 -17.91 1.63
C ALA A 58 10.07 -18.73 2.80
N GLY A 59 9.26 -19.34 3.65
CA GLY A 59 9.69 -20.21 4.75
C GLY A 59 9.91 -19.51 6.10
N TRP A 60 9.55 -18.24 6.23
CA TRP A 60 9.63 -17.53 7.52
C TRP A 60 8.50 -17.97 8.46
N SER A 61 8.84 -18.12 9.74
CA SER A 61 7.83 -18.40 10.78
C SER A 61 6.99 -17.14 11.05
N GLU A 62 5.72 -17.32 11.45
CA GLU A 62 4.85 -16.20 11.83
C GLU A 62 5.46 -15.37 12.96
N HIS A 63 6.07 -16.03 13.96
CA HIS A 63 6.77 -15.37 15.05
C HIS A 63 7.92 -14.47 14.56
N ASP A 64 8.73 -14.95 13.62
CA ASP A 64 9.83 -14.19 13.04
C ASP A 64 9.38 -13.01 12.20
N ILE A 65 8.25 -13.16 11.50
CA ILE A 65 7.61 -12.11 10.71
C ILE A 65 7.13 -11.00 11.63
N ASP A 66 6.34 -11.35 12.64
CA ASP A 66 5.77 -10.40 13.61
C ASP A 66 6.86 -9.61 14.34
N ALA A 67 7.93 -10.28 14.76
CA ALA A 67 9.05 -9.66 15.46
C ALA A 67 9.79 -8.59 14.63
N ARG A 68 9.76 -8.71 13.30
CA ARG A 68 10.45 -7.81 12.36
C ARG A 68 9.50 -6.87 11.61
N MET A 69 8.19 -7.06 11.75
CA MET A 69 7.17 -6.29 11.06
C MET A 69 7.26 -4.76 11.28
N PRO A 70 7.54 -4.25 12.51
CA PRO A 70 7.73 -2.81 12.70
C PRO A 70 8.89 -2.25 11.88
N ARG A 71 10.01 -2.97 11.82
CA ARG A 71 11.19 -2.58 11.04
C ARG A 71 10.92 -2.63 9.52
N LEU A 72 10.11 -3.58 9.07
CA LEU A 72 9.64 -3.64 7.68
C LEU A 72 8.89 -2.37 7.30
N TRP A 73 7.94 -1.94 8.14
CA TRP A 73 7.15 -0.73 7.86
C TRP A 73 7.97 0.54 7.92
N GLU A 74 8.88 0.68 8.89
CA GLU A 74 9.80 1.81 8.94
C GLU A 74 10.63 1.91 7.65
N ARG A 75 11.18 0.77 7.19
CA ARG A 75 11.98 0.74 5.97
C ARG A 75 11.15 0.99 4.71
N TYR A 76 9.98 0.36 4.61
CA TYR A 76 9.04 0.55 3.49
C TYR A 76 8.64 2.02 3.36
N ILE A 77 8.31 2.68 4.47
CA ILE A 77 7.93 4.08 4.46
C ILE A 77 9.12 4.98 4.09
N ALA A 78 10.31 4.73 4.64
CA ALA A 78 11.50 5.50 4.28
C ALA A 78 11.84 5.38 2.79
N GLU A 79 11.60 4.22 2.18
CA GLU A 79 11.75 4.02 0.74
C GLU A 79 10.63 4.70 -0.05
N LEU A 80 9.38 4.61 0.40
CA LEU A 80 8.25 5.27 -0.26
C LEU A 80 8.41 6.81 -0.26
N GLU A 81 8.98 7.40 0.79
CA GLU A 81 9.29 8.83 0.87
C GLU A 81 10.33 9.29 -0.16
N GLN A 82 11.20 8.40 -0.63
CA GLN A 82 12.21 8.70 -1.65
C GLN A 82 11.66 8.62 -3.07
N HIS A 83 10.48 8.02 -3.27
CA HIS A 83 9.90 7.88 -4.59
C HIS A 83 9.41 9.22 -5.14
N GLU A 84 9.60 9.43 -6.45
CA GLU A 84 9.20 10.66 -7.11
C GLU A 84 7.67 10.78 -7.14
N ARG A 85 7.14 11.86 -6.56
CA ARG A 85 5.69 12.16 -6.55
C ARG A 85 5.07 12.19 -7.94
N SER A 86 5.86 12.46 -9.00
CA SER A 86 5.38 12.44 -10.39
C SER A 86 4.92 11.06 -10.87
N ARG A 87 5.33 9.97 -10.20
CA ARG A 87 4.81 8.62 -10.47
C ARG A 87 3.36 8.46 -10.03
N VAL A 88 2.90 9.25 -9.06
CA VAL A 88 1.52 9.24 -8.57
C VAL A 88 0.64 10.05 -9.53
N ARG A 89 -0.42 9.40 -10.01
CA ARG A 89 -1.39 10.00 -10.92
C ARG A 89 -2.80 9.72 -10.44
N GLU A 90 -3.62 10.76 -10.41
CA GLU A 90 -5.06 10.65 -10.22
C GLU A 90 -5.68 9.84 -11.38
N LEU A 91 -6.60 8.93 -11.05
CA LEU A 91 -7.35 8.19 -12.08
C LEU A 91 -8.45 9.07 -12.71
N PRO A 92 -8.82 8.83 -13.98
CA PRO A 92 -9.79 9.68 -14.68
C PRO A 92 -11.13 9.79 -13.94
N GLY A 93 -11.60 11.03 -13.77
CA GLY A 93 -12.91 11.33 -13.19
C GLY A 93 -12.97 11.34 -11.66
N VAL A 94 -11.88 11.00 -10.95
CA VAL A 94 -11.85 10.94 -9.49
C VAL A 94 -12.16 12.30 -8.87
N ARG A 95 -11.49 13.38 -9.29
CA ARG A 95 -11.77 14.73 -8.77
C ARG A 95 -13.21 15.15 -8.98
N ALA A 96 -13.73 14.98 -10.19
CA ALA A 96 -15.11 15.33 -10.51
C ALA A 96 -16.12 14.54 -9.66
N LEU A 97 -15.85 13.25 -9.41
CA LEU A 97 -16.69 12.41 -8.55
C LEU A 97 -16.64 12.88 -7.09
N LEU A 98 -15.44 13.11 -6.54
CA LEU A 98 -15.29 13.55 -5.15
C LEU A 98 -15.93 14.94 -4.92
N ASP A 99 -15.79 15.86 -5.88
CA ASP A 99 -16.41 17.18 -5.84
C ASP A 99 -17.95 17.11 -5.91
N ALA A 100 -18.52 16.14 -6.64
CA ALA A 100 -19.96 15.94 -6.67
C ALA A 100 -20.51 15.32 -5.36
N LEU A 101 -19.70 14.55 -4.65
CA LEU A 101 -20.14 13.81 -3.45
C LEU A 101 -19.90 14.53 -2.12
N ARG A 102 -18.89 15.39 -2.04
CA ARG A 102 -18.39 15.99 -0.78
C ARG A 102 -19.45 16.69 0.08
N ASP A 103 -20.49 17.25 -0.53
CA ASP A 103 -21.55 17.99 0.16
C ASP A 103 -22.83 17.15 0.35
N GLU A 104 -22.92 15.97 -0.30
CA GLU A 104 -24.08 15.08 -0.23
C GLU A 104 -23.91 13.91 0.76
N VAL A 105 -22.67 13.46 0.97
CA VAL A 105 -22.34 12.28 1.78
C VAL A 105 -21.10 12.50 2.63
N THR A 106 -20.94 11.68 3.67
CA THR A 106 -19.66 11.58 4.37
C THR A 106 -18.71 10.72 3.55
N LEU A 107 -17.52 11.25 3.25
CA LEU A 107 -16.47 10.55 2.53
C LEU A 107 -15.43 10.00 3.52
N GLY A 108 -14.94 8.80 3.26
CA GLY A 108 -13.83 8.20 4.01
C GLY A 108 -12.97 7.31 3.13
N LEU A 109 -11.83 6.90 3.66
CA LEU A 109 -10.96 5.91 3.05
C LEU A 109 -11.19 4.55 3.72
N LEU A 110 -11.24 3.49 2.94
CA LEU A 110 -11.17 2.11 3.39
C LEU A 110 -10.22 1.37 2.44
N THR A 111 -8.98 1.21 2.88
CA THR A 111 -7.89 0.70 2.06
C THR A 111 -7.06 -0.33 2.82
N GLY A 112 -6.41 -1.22 2.07
CA GLY A 112 -5.48 -2.20 2.63
C GLY A 112 -4.13 -1.63 3.05
N ASN A 113 -3.82 -0.39 2.63
CA ASN A 113 -2.57 0.27 2.94
C ASN A 113 -2.42 0.53 4.45
N ILE A 114 -1.20 0.44 4.98
CA ILE A 114 -0.88 1.06 6.26
C ILE A 114 -1.10 2.58 6.19
N GLU A 115 -1.56 3.18 7.30
CA GLU A 115 -2.01 4.58 7.31
C GLU A 115 -0.95 5.56 6.77
N ARG A 116 0.32 5.41 7.19
CA ARG A 116 1.40 6.29 6.74
C ARG A 116 1.68 6.13 5.24
N GLY A 117 1.55 4.91 4.71
CA GLY A 117 1.68 4.63 3.27
C GLY A 117 0.55 5.28 2.48
N ALA A 118 -0.69 5.13 2.96
CA ALA A 118 -1.85 5.81 2.39
C ALA A 118 -1.68 7.34 2.34
N ARG A 119 -1.18 7.95 3.42
CA ARG A 119 -0.94 9.40 3.51
C ARG A 119 0.16 9.90 2.58
N LEU A 120 1.18 9.09 2.28
CA LEU A 120 2.25 9.50 1.36
C LEU A 120 1.81 9.50 -0.11
N LYS A 121 0.75 8.74 -0.41
CA LYS A 121 0.20 8.61 -1.76
C LYS A 121 -0.80 9.70 -2.13
N LEU A 122 -1.42 10.36 -1.14
CA LEU A 122 -2.48 11.37 -1.32
C LEU A 122 -1.95 12.78 -1.05
#